data_AF-A0A067Q5C4-F1
#
_entry.id   AF-A0A067Q5C4-F1
#
_cell.length_a   1.000
_cell.length_b   1.000
_cell.length_c   1.000
_cell.angle_alpha   90.00
_cell.angle_beta   90.00
_cell.angle_gamma   90.00
#
_symmetry.space_group_name_H-M   'P 1'
#
loop_
_entity.id
_entity.type
_entity.pdbx_description
1 polymer ?
#
loop_
_entity_poly.entity_id
_entity_poly.type
_entity_poly.pdbx_seq_one_letter_code
_entity_poly.pdbx_strand_id
1 'polypeptide(L)'
;MASDLERFVSDNAIRFFGLSDKSIVDYIIASASSSKTPDALFTALNAYGLPESPDAHSFTADLFKRAPRKHKHKKHHADDSTRKQAEKEAQALKSQKYSFVLEDD
;
A
#
# COMPACT_ATOMS: atom_id res chain seq x y z
N MET A 1 16.09 -6.98 13.04
CA MET A 1 14.83 -6.21 13.07
C MET A 1 14.03 -6.64 11.86
N ALA A 2 12.92 -7.35 12.03
CA ALA A 2 12.04 -7.67 10.91
C ALA A 2 11.49 -6.36 10.34
N SER A 3 11.51 -6.22 9.03
CA SER A 3 10.89 -5.09 8.34
C SER A 3 9.38 -5.06 8.61
N ASP A 4 8.79 -3.86 8.62
CA ASP A 4 7.34 -3.71 8.79
C ASP A 4 6.53 -4.55 7.77
N LEU A 5 7.11 -4.77 6.58
CA LEU A 5 6.55 -5.64 5.55
C LEU A 5 6.54 -7.11 5.97
N GLU A 6 7.67 -7.65 6.45
CA GLU A 6 7.75 -9.04 6.92
C GLU A 6 6.77 -9.29 8.06
N ARG A 7 6.64 -8.34 8.99
CA ARG A 7 5.72 -8.45 10.12
C ARG A 7 4.26 -8.46 9.65
N PHE A 8 3.90 -7.55 8.73
CA PHE A 8 2.58 -7.55 8.10
C PHE A 8 2.27 -8.85 7.36
N VAL A 9 3.23 -9.38 6.58
CA VAL A 9 3.03 -10.64 5.86
C VAL A 9 2.92 -11.81 6.83
N SER A 10 3.72 -11.84 7.90
CA SER A 10 3.65 -12.86 8.94
C SER A 10 2.27 -12.92 9.59
N ASP A 11 1.73 -11.78 10.02
CA ASP A 11 0.43 -11.72 10.70
C ASP A 11 -0.71 -12.20 9.79
N ASN A 12 -0.67 -11.83 8.51
CA ASN A 12 -1.66 -12.29 7.53
C ASN A 12 -1.45 -13.76 7.16
N ALA A 13 -0.22 -14.25 7.11
CA ALA A 13 0.07 -15.64 6.83
C ALA A 13 -0.52 -16.56 7.92
N ILE A 14 -0.41 -16.17 9.20
CA ILE A 14 -1.06 -16.90 10.30
C ILE A 14 -2.59 -16.89 10.12
N ARG A 15 -3.18 -15.75 9.73
CA ARG A 15 -4.63 -15.63 9.54
C ARG A 15 -5.16 -16.52 8.40
N PHE A 16 -4.48 -16.57 7.26
CA PHE A 16 -4.97 -17.28 6.08
C PHE A 16 -4.50 -18.74 5.99
N PHE A 17 -3.25 -19.02 6.38
CA PHE A 17 -2.65 -20.35 6.25
C PHE A 17 -2.54 -21.10 7.60
N GLY A 18 -2.84 -20.42 8.73
CA GLY A 18 -2.71 -21.00 10.07
C GLY A 18 -1.26 -21.16 10.55
N LEU A 19 -0.29 -20.76 9.72
CA LEU A 19 1.13 -20.92 9.97
C LEU A 19 1.90 -19.81 9.24
N SER A 20 2.97 -19.35 9.87
CA SER A 20 3.89 -18.38 9.29
C SER A 20 5.31 -18.85 9.55
N ASP A 21 5.91 -19.39 8.49
CA ASP A 21 7.33 -19.73 8.46
C ASP A 21 8.06 -18.71 7.57
N LYS A 22 9.35 -18.50 7.83
CA LYS A 22 10.19 -17.55 7.09
C LYS A 22 10.14 -17.83 5.59
N SER A 23 10.16 -19.11 5.20
CA SER A 23 10.07 -19.54 3.80
C SER A 23 8.78 -19.04 3.12
N ILE A 24 7.66 -19.00 3.84
CA ILE A 24 6.37 -18.54 3.33
C ILE A 24 6.38 -17.01 3.20
N VAL A 25 6.89 -16.32 4.21
CA VAL A 25 7.02 -14.86 4.18
C VAL A 25 7.90 -14.43 3.00
N ASP A 26 9.06 -15.07 2.83
CA ASP A 26 10.00 -14.80 1.73
C ASP A 26 9.34 -15.11 0.36
N TYR A 27 8.63 -16.22 0.24
CA TYR A 27 7.90 -16.58 -0.99
C TYR A 27 6.82 -15.55 -1.33
N ILE A 28 6.03 -15.10 -0.35
CA ILE A 28 4.98 -14.10 -0.55
C ILE A 28 5.58 -12.76 -1.00
N ILE A 29 6.65 -12.31 -0.36
CA ILE A 29 7.35 -11.06 -0.71
C ILE A 29 7.98 -11.15 -2.11
N ALA A 30 8.60 -12.29 -2.43
CA ALA A 30 9.17 -12.54 -3.76
C ALA A 30 8.08 -12.57 -4.85
N SER A 31 6.95 -13.23 -4.56
CA SER A 31 5.79 -13.30 -5.45
C SER A 31 5.19 -11.92 -5.69
N ALA A 32 5.07 -11.09 -4.65
CA ALA A 32 4.59 -9.72 -4.76
C ALA A 32 5.54 -8.80 -5.54
N SER A 33 6.85 -9.06 -5.44
CA SER A 33 7.88 -8.32 -6.18
C SER A 33 7.96 -8.72 -7.65
N SER A 34 7.62 -9.97 -7.99
CA SER A 34 7.64 -10.52 -9.35
C SER A 34 6.33 -10.29 -10.12
N SER A 35 5.20 -10.19 -9.43
CA SER A 35 3.88 -10.04 -10.05
C SER A 35 3.69 -8.67 -10.71
N LYS A 36 3.06 -8.67 -11.89
CA LYS A 36 2.75 -7.44 -12.65
C LYS A 36 1.43 -6.79 -12.20
N THR A 37 0.52 -7.58 -11.65
CA THR A 37 -0.81 -7.14 -11.20
C THR A 37 -1.17 -7.80 -9.85
N PRO A 38 -2.05 -7.18 -9.05
CA PRO A 38 -2.54 -7.76 -7.80
C PRO A 38 -3.31 -9.07 -8.04
N ASP A 39 -4.07 -9.19 -9.13
CA ASP A 39 -4.77 -10.43 -9.48
C ASP A 39 -3.80 -11.59 -9.74
N ALA A 40 -2.68 -11.35 -10.44
CA ALA A 40 -1.69 -12.39 -10.68
C ALA A 40 -1.01 -12.85 -9.38
N LEU A 41 -0.82 -11.94 -8.42
CA LEU A 41 -0.36 -12.29 -7.07
C LEU A 41 -1.40 -13.13 -6.33
N PHE A 42 -2.67 -12.74 -6.41
CA PHE A 42 -3.77 -13.46 -5.80
C PHE A 42 -3.90 -14.88 -6.35
N THR A 43 -3.87 -15.06 -7.68
CA THR A 43 -3.89 -16.40 -8.29
C THR A 43 -2.72 -17.27 -7.82
N ALA A 44 -1.52 -16.71 -7.71
CA ALA A 44 -0.35 -17.43 -7.22
C ALA A 44 -0.52 -17.88 -5.76
N LEU A 45 -1.09 -17.04 -4.89
CA LEU A 45 -1.32 -17.37 -3.49
C LEU A 45 -2.54 -18.29 -3.28
N ASN A 46 -3.57 -18.17 -4.11
CA ASN A 46 -4.74 -19.06 -4.12
C ASN A 46 -4.31 -20.51 -4.42
N ALA A 47 -3.38 -20.70 -5.36
CA ALA A 47 -2.79 -22.01 -5.65
C ALA A 47 -2.07 -22.65 -4.44
N TYR A 48 -1.65 -21.86 -3.45
CA TYR A 48 -1.02 -22.33 -2.21
C TYR A 48 -2.00 -22.47 -1.04
N GLY A 49 -3.29 -22.24 -1.26
CA GLY A 49 -4.33 -22.40 -0.23
C GLY A 49 -4.84 -21.10 0.38
N LEU A 50 -4.59 -19.94 -0.24
CA LEU A 50 -5.24 -18.69 0.15
C LEU A 50 -6.74 -18.78 -0.21
N PRO A 51 -7.67 -18.67 0.75
CA PRO A 51 -9.09 -18.77 0.44
C PRO A 51 -9.56 -17.59 -0.41
N GLU A 52 -10.44 -17.86 -1.38
CA GLU A 52 -11.05 -16.85 -2.23
C GLU A 52 -12.09 -16.05 -1.45
N SER A 53 -11.58 -15.06 -0.71
CA SER A 53 -12.34 -14.21 0.20
C SER A 53 -12.02 -12.74 -0.06
N PRO A 54 -12.94 -11.81 0.25
CA PRO A 54 -12.70 -10.37 0.09
C PRO A 54 -11.48 -9.88 0.88
N ASP A 55 -11.22 -10.51 2.03
CA ASP A 55 -10.06 -10.23 2.88
C ASP A 55 -8.75 -10.58 2.17
N ALA A 56 -8.71 -11.72 1.47
CA ALA A 56 -7.55 -12.18 0.72
C ALA A 56 -7.24 -11.28 -0.50
N HIS A 57 -8.26 -10.77 -1.18
CA HIS A 57 -8.11 -9.76 -2.23
C HIS A 57 -7.57 -8.43 -1.68
N SER A 58 -8.06 -8.00 -0.51
CA SER A 58 -7.59 -6.79 0.15
C SER A 58 -6.14 -6.93 0.61
N PHE A 59 -5.79 -8.07 1.19
CA PHE A 59 -4.42 -8.39 1.60
C PHE A 59 -3.45 -8.36 0.42
N THR A 60 -3.81 -8.99 -0.70
CA THR A 60 -2.95 -9.01 -1.90
C THR A 60 -2.79 -7.64 -2.54
N ALA A 61 -3.84 -6.81 -2.54
CA ALA A 61 -3.75 -5.43 -2.99
C ALA A 61 -2.80 -4.59 -2.12
N ASP A 62 -2.86 -4.74 -0.80
CA ASP A 62 -2.00 -3.98 0.12
C ASP A 62 -0.57 -4.49 0.15
N LEU A 63 -0.38 -5.80 0.04
CA LEU A 63 0.93 -6.42 -0.15
C LEU A 63 1.59 -5.94 -1.43
N PHE A 64 0.83 -5.89 -2.54
CA PHE A 64 1.33 -5.41 -3.83
C PHE A 64 1.80 -3.94 -3.76
N LYS A 65 1.10 -3.09 -3.01
CA LYS A 65 1.50 -1.68 -2.78
C LYS A 65 2.74 -1.55 -1.89
N ARG A 66 2.88 -2.41 -0.88
CA ARG A 66 3.99 -2.36 0.09
C ARG A 66 5.23 -3.12 -0.37
N ALA A 67 5.12 -3.99 -1.37
CA ALA A 67 6.25 -4.75 -1.89
C ALA A 67 7.33 -3.83 -2.47
N PRO A 68 8.62 -4.14 -2.26
CA PRO A 68 9.74 -3.34 -2.77
C PRO A 68 9.88 -3.52 -4.28
N ARG A 69 9.03 -2.84 -5.05
CA ARG A 69 9.08 -2.86 -6.52
C ARG A 69 10.22 -1.97 -6.98
N LYS A 70 10.95 -2.41 -8.01
CA LYS A 70 12.00 -1.63 -8.68
C LYS A 70 11.40 -0.45 -9.48
N HIS A 71 10.76 0.49 -8.80
CA HIS A 71 10.53 1.81 -9.39
C HIS A 71 11.85 2.59 -9.31
N LYS A 72 12.35 2.99 -10.49
CA LYS A 72 13.39 4.02 -10.64
C LYS A 72 13.17 5.10 -9.57
N HIS A 73 14.17 5.30 -8.72
CA HIS A 73 14.36 6.44 -7.82
C HIS A 73 13.15 7.36 -7.63
N LYS A 74 12.39 7.14 -6.55
CA LYS A 74 11.86 8.26 -5.78
C LYS A 74 11.65 7.82 -4.34
N LYS A 75 12.39 8.43 -3.42
CA LYS A 75 12.11 8.39 -1.98
C LYS A 75 10.62 8.72 -1.78
N HIS A 76 9.81 7.74 -1.41
CA HIS A 76 8.46 8.00 -0.88
C HIS A 76 8.19 6.99 0.24
N HIS A 77 8.84 7.26 1.38
CA HIS A 77 8.32 6.82 2.66
C HIS A 77 7.01 7.59 2.89
N ALA A 78 5.89 6.89 2.87
CA ALA A 78 4.80 7.02 3.85
C ALA A 78 4.15 8.40 4.15
N ASP A 79 4.14 9.38 3.23
CA ASP A 79 3.51 10.71 3.48
C ASP A 79 2.82 11.33 2.24
N ASP A 80 2.07 10.56 1.45
CA ASP A 80 1.35 11.12 0.26
C ASP A 80 -0.17 11.00 0.31
N SER A 81 -0.73 10.33 1.33
CA SER A 81 -2.18 10.23 1.49
C SER A 81 -2.78 11.37 2.33
N THR A 82 -1.97 12.03 3.16
CA THR A 82 -2.39 13.12 4.07
C THR A 82 -2.06 14.51 3.53
N ARG A 83 -1.05 14.64 2.67
CA ARG A 83 -0.58 15.95 2.18
C ARG A 83 -1.43 16.55 1.06
N LYS A 84 -2.15 15.71 0.32
CA LYS A 84 -2.97 16.13 -0.84
C LYS A 84 -4.35 16.71 -0.47
N GLN A 85 -4.79 16.54 0.78
CA GLN A 85 -6.02 17.18 1.28
C GLN A 85 -5.72 18.57 1.88
N ALA A 86 -4.59 18.74 2.60
CA ALA A 86 -4.24 20.01 3.23
C ALA A 86 -3.93 21.16 2.24
N GLU A 87 -3.39 20.86 1.05
CA GLU A 87 -3.10 21.91 0.06
C GLU A 87 -4.36 22.48 -0.62
N LYS A 88 -5.43 21.69 -0.75
CA LYS A 88 -6.69 22.17 -1.33
C LYS A 88 -7.44 23.12 -0.41
N GLU A 89 -7.37 22.90 0.90
CA GLU A 89 -7.98 23.81 1.88
C GLU A 89 -7.16 25.10 2.05
N ALA A 90 -5.83 25.02 2.00
CA ALA A 90 -4.96 26.19 2.10
C ALA A 90 -5.10 27.16 0.91
N GLN A 91 -5.31 26.66 -0.31
CA GLN A 91 -5.55 27.52 -1.48
C GLN A 91 -6.94 28.17 -1.47
N ALA A 92 -7.97 27.47 -0.98
CA ALA A 92 -9.32 28.01 -0.88
C ALA A 92 -9.43 29.15 0.16
N LEU A 93 -8.69 29.07 1.27
CA LEU A 93 -8.62 30.15 2.26
C LEU A 93 -7.81 31.35 1.75
N LYS A 94 -6.83 31.11 0.87
CA LYS A 94 -5.97 32.16 0.33
C LYS A 94 -6.68 33.00 -0.74
N SER A 95 -7.50 32.40 -1.61
CA SER A 95 -8.29 33.16 -2.59
C SER A 95 -9.36 34.06 -1.94
N GLN A 96 -9.98 33.62 -0.84
CA GLN A 96 -10.91 34.48 -0.10
C GLN A 96 -10.23 35.69 0.58
N LYS A 97 -8.97 35.54 1.04
CA LYS A 97 -8.24 36.67 1.67
C LYS A 97 -7.84 37.78 0.71
N TYR A 98 -7.67 37.49 -0.58
CA TYR A 98 -7.27 38.50 -1.57
C TYR A 98 -8.43 39.13 -2.34
N SER A 99 -9.65 38.57 -2.24
CA SER A 99 -10.83 39.18 -2.88
C SER A 99 -11.35 40.41 -2.12
N PHE A 100 -11.07 40.55 -0.82
CA PHE A 100 -11.59 41.66 -0.01
C PHE A 100 -10.70 42.90 -0.02
N VAL A 101 -9.50 42.84 -0.63
CA VAL A 101 -8.50 43.93 -0.60
C VAL A 101 -8.43 44.66 -1.95
N LEU A 102 -9.23 44.28 -2.94
CA LEU A 102 -9.18 44.83 -4.31
C LEU A 102 -10.44 45.61 -4.73
N GLU A 103 -11.36 45.87 -3.79
CA GLU A 103 -12.50 46.78 -3.98
C GLU A 103 -12.37 47.99 -3.03
N ASP A 104 -11.35 48.82 -3.24
CA ASP A 104 -11.35 50.24 -2.81
C ASP A 104 -10.23 50.97 -3.58
N ASP A 105 -10.51 51.33 -4.84
CA ASP A 105 -10.16 52.61 -5.51
C ASP A 105 -10.88 52.70 -6.87
#